data_AF-A0AAE0DUC7-F1
#
_entry.id   AF-A0AAE0DUC7-F1
#
_cell.length_a   1.000
_cell.length_b   1.000
_cell.length_c   1.000
_cell.angle_alpha   90.00
_cell.angle_beta   90.00
_cell.angle_gamma   90.00
#
_symmetry.space_group_name_H-M   'P 1'
#
loop_
_entity.id
_entity.type
_entity.pdbx_description
1 polymer ?
#
loop_
_entity_poly.entity_id
_entity_poly.type
_entity_poly.pdbx_seq_one_letter_code
_entity_poly.pdbx_strand_id
1 'polypeptide(L)'
;MPVDTLFADERTGTHISTVMDYPVKAILFEFTYNIKMMVEVMSETCSYLQEKNIPYSILISDCGKKTFLFLQTLATTCNLSAWECSGYFLFRSRSEFDQVTEDAMRKHLSAVSLDDEGFQTVKQLCFSIASKLAD
;
A
#
# COMPACT_ATOMS: atom_id res chain seq x y z
N MET A 1 8.90 9.54 -0.32
CA MET A 1 7.97 9.50 0.84
C MET A 1 8.76 8.94 2.02
N PRO A 2 8.63 9.51 3.22
CA PRO A 2 9.21 8.90 4.41
C PRO A 2 8.57 7.52 4.64
N VAL A 3 9.36 6.59 5.17
CA VAL A 3 8.91 5.23 5.47
C VAL A 3 9.35 4.84 6.86
N ASP A 4 8.55 3.98 7.51
CA ASP A 4 8.87 3.37 8.79
C ASP A 4 9.04 1.86 8.60
N THR A 5 10.21 1.33 8.92
CA THR A 5 10.57 -0.06 8.61
C THR A 5 9.88 -1.01 9.57
N LEU A 6 9.10 -1.95 9.00
CA LEU A 6 8.45 -3.03 9.73
C LEU A 6 9.35 -4.24 9.88
N PHE A 7 10.04 -4.60 8.80
CA PHE A 7 10.87 -5.78 8.70
C PHE A 7 12.02 -5.51 7.73
N ALA A 8 13.21 -5.99 8.08
CA ALA A 8 14.38 -5.93 7.23
C ALA A 8 15.18 -7.23 7.39
N ASP A 9 15.45 -7.90 6.28
CA ASP A 9 16.41 -8.99 6.22
C ASP A 9 17.48 -8.67 5.17
N GLU A 10 18.66 -8.29 5.67
CA GLU A 10 19.82 -7.95 4.86
C GLU A 10 20.37 -9.15 4.06
N ARG A 11 20.09 -10.40 4.50
CA ARG A 11 20.57 -11.61 3.79
C ARG A 11 19.83 -11.82 2.48
N THR A 12 18.51 -11.64 2.48
CA THR A 12 17.69 -11.70 1.27
C THR A 12 17.59 -10.35 0.56
N GLY A 13 17.99 -9.27 1.24
CA GLY A 13 17.87 -7.89 0.79
C GLY A 13 16.40 -7.48 0.67
N THR A 14 15.58 -7.89 1.64
CA THR A 14 14.13 -7.67 1.70
C THR A 14 13.80 -6.64 2.77
N HIS A 15 13.05 -5.60 2.41
CA HIS A 15 12.57 -4.57 3.32
C HIS A 15 11.07 -4.39 3.18
N ILE A 16 10.35 -4.41 4.30
CA ILE A 16 8.92 -4.13 4.37
C ILE A 16 8.76 -2.91 5.25
N SER A 17 8.10 -1.88 4.74
CA SER A 17 7.93 -0.61 5.46
C SER A 17 6.50 -0.08 5.31
N THR A 18 6.04 0.74 6.26
CA THR A 18 4.84 1.56 6.07
C THR A 18 5.20 2.89 5.46
N VAL A 19 4.38 3.37 4.52
CA VAL A 19 4.50 4.72 3.98
C VAL A 19 3.95 5.72 4.98
N MET A 20 4.77 6.71 5.36
CA MET A 20 4.43 7.73 6.33
C MET A 20 3.97 9.02 5.62
N ASP A 21 3.23 9.86 6.35
CA ASP A 21 2.75 11.18 5.91
C ASP A 21 1.96 11.17 4.59
N TYR A 22 1.29 10.05 4.31
CA TYR A 22 0.49 9.85 3.10
C TYR A 22 -0.98 9.56 3.47
N PRO A 23 -1.97 10.16 2.76
CA PRO A 23 -3.38 10.04 3.14
C PRO A 23 -3.96 8.64 2.97
N VAL A 24 -3.36 7.79 2.13
CA VAL A 24 -3.75 6.38 1.99
C VAL A 24 -2.73 5.51 2.70
N LYS A 25 -3.18 4.67 3.63
CA LYS A 25 -2.30 3.72 4.30
C LYS A 25 -1.75 2.72 3.30
N ALA A 26 -0.43 2.59 3.29
CA ALA A 26 0.26 1.75 2.33
C ALA A 26 1.44 1.02 2.96
N ILE A 27 1.67 -0.19 2.46
CA ILE A 27 2.86 -0.98 2.74
C ILE A 27 3.74 -0.95 1.49
N LEU A 28 5.02 -0.68 1.69
CA LEU A 28 6.06 -0.73 0.69
C LEU A 28 6.88 -2.00 0.90
N PHE A 29 6.94 -2.82 -0.15
CA PHE A 29 7.84 -3.96 -0.25
C PHE A 29 9.00 -3.57 -1.17
N GLU A 30 10.22 -3.67 -0.66
CA GLU A 30 11.45 -3.48 -1.42
C GLU A 30 12.28 -4.76 -1.40
N PHE A 31 12.92 -5.08 -2.53
CA PHE A 31 13.84 -6.20 -2.61
C PHE A 31 15.02 -5.92 -3.53
N THR A 32 16.14 -6.55 -3.21
CA THR A 32 17.39 -6.37 -3.96
C THR A 32 17.84 -7.65 -4.67
N TYR A 33 17.69 -8.82 -4.03
CA TYR A 33 18.29 -10.06 -4.53
C TYR A 33 17.30 -11.22 -4.65
N ASN A 34 16.39 -11.39 -3.70
CA ASN A 34 15.50 -12.55 -3.65
C ASN A 34 14.01 -12.16 -3.68
N ILE A 35 13.40 -12.25 -4.87
CA ILE A 35 11.98 -11.94 -5.07
C ILE A 35 11.02 -12.98 -4.44
N LYS A 36 11.48 -14.21 -4.14
CA LYS A 36 10.59 -15.29 -3.68
C LYS A 36 9.96 -14.98 -2.34
N MET A 37 10.75 -14.50 -1.38
CA MET A 37 10.25 -14.11 -0.06
C MET A 37 9.21 -13.00 -0.18
N MET A 38 9.47 -12.00 -1.03
CA MET A 38 8.51 -10.92 -1.27
C MET A 38 7.21 -11.46 -1.87
N VAL A 39 7.28 -12.31 -2.89
CA VAL A 39 6.10 -12.89 -3.53
C VAL A 39 5.27 -13.68 -2.53
N GLU A 40 5.89 -14.42 -1.64
CA GLU A 40 5.19 -15.18 -0.58
C GLU A 40 4.52 -14.24 0.43
N VAL A 41 5.23 -13.25 0.95
CA VAL A 41 4.64 -12.27 1.88
C VAL A 41 3.47 -11.53 1.22
N MET A 42 3.65 -11.10 -0.04
CA MET A 42 2.61 -10.40 -0.78
C MET A 42 1.42 -11.31 -1.09
N SER A 43 1.63 -12.56 -1.50
CA SER A 43 0.55 -13.49 -1.85
C SER A 43 -0.29 -13.83 -0.62
N GLU A 44 0.33 -14.12 0.52
CA GLU A 44 -0.35 -14.38 1.79
C GLU A 44 -1.09 -13.12 2.28
N THR A 45 -0.44 -11.95 2.23
CA THR A 45 -1.10 -10.68 2.60
C THR A 45 -2.31 -10.41 1.72
N CYS A 46 -2.18 -10.55 0.40
CA CYS A 46 -3.31 -10.34 -0.53
C CYS A 46 -4.43 -11.35 -0.31
N SER A 47 -4.10 -12.62 -0.03
CA SER A 47 -5.08 -13.66 0.26
C SER A 47 -5.89 -13.31 1.52
N TYR A 48 -5.21 -12.89 2.59
CA TYR A 48 -5.87 -12.41 3.80
C TYR A 48 -6.79 -11.21 3.52
N LEU A 49 -6.33 -10.23 2.75
CA LEU A 49 -7.14 -9.05 2.41
C LEU A 49 -8.39 -9.46 1.63
N GLN A 50 -8.26 -10.40 0.68
CA GLN A 50 -9.39 -10.95 -0.06
C GLN A 50 -10.38 -11.69 0.86
N GLU A 51 -9.89 -12.55 1.76
CA GLU A 51 -10.72 -13.27 2.73
C GLU A 51 -11.49 -12.32 3.68
N LYS A 52 -10.86 -11.21 4.06
CA LYS A 52 -11.48 -10.16 4.89
C LYS A 52 -12.29 -9.15 4.08
N ASN A 53 -12.36 -9.31 2.75
CA ASN A 53 -13.01 -8.38 1.84
C ASN A 53 -12.50 -6.94 1.97
N ILE A 54 -11.21 -6.76 2.30
CA ILE A 54 -10.57 -5.46 2.39
C ILE A 54 -10.10 -5.06 0.99
N PRO A 55 -10.59 -3.96 0.39
CA PRO A 55 -10.15 -3.54 -0.92
C PRO A 55 -8.70 -3.03 -0.89
N TYR A 56 -7.96 -3.31 -1.96
CA TYR A 56 -6.59 -2.87 -2.08
C TYR A 56 -6.21 -2.63 -3.55
N SER A 57 -5.16 -1.83 -3.73
CA SER A 57 -4.52 -1.62 -5.03
C SER A 57 -3.02 -1.86 -4.92
N ILE A 58 -2.42 -2.40 -5.99
CA ILE A 58 -0.99 -2.67 -6.06
C ILE A 58 -0.37 -1.78 -7.14
N LEU A 59 0.73 -1.09 -6.80
CA LEU A 59 1.57 -0.37 -7.75
C LEU A 59 2.98 -0.93 -7.69
N ILE A 60 3.48 -1.40 -8.85
CA ILE A 60 4.86 -1.87 -8.99
C ILE A 60 5.66 -0.79 -9.71
N SER A 61 6.84 -0.46 -9.17
CA SER A 61 7.73 0.57 -9.68
C SER A 61 9.19 0.13 -9.61
N ASP A 62 10.10 0.96 -10.15
CA ASP A 62 11.55 0.71 -10.14
C ASP A 62 11.92 -0.68 -10.69
N CYS A 63 11.43 -1.00 -11.89
CA CYS A 63 11.65 -2.29 -12.56
C CYS A 63 11.27 -3.52 -11.72
N GLY A 64 10.28 -3.37 -10.84
CA GLY A 64 9.83 -4.43 -9.94
C GLY A 64 10.34 -4.29 -8.53
N LYS A 65 11.43 -3.56 -8.27
CA LYS A 65 12.11 -3.52 -6.96
C LYS A 65 11.29 -2.92 -5.84
N LYS A 66 10.27 -2.11 -6.16
CA LYS A 66 9.40 -1.46 -5.20
C LYS A 66 7.95 -1.77 -5.52
N THR A 67 7.25 -2.38 -4.58
CA THR A 67 5.82 -2.65 -4.69
C THR A 67 5.06 -1.97 -3.56
N PHE A 68 4.10 -1.14 -3.91
CA PHE A 68 3.21 -0.46 -2.98
C PHE A 68 1.88 -1.20 -2.93
N LEU A 69 1.42 -1.50 -1.73
CA LEU A 69 0.10 -2.06 -1.44
C LEU A 69 -0.71 -0.98 -0.72
N PHE A 70 -1.64 -0.35 -1.43
CA PHE A 70 -2.54 0.67 -0.90
C PHE A 70 -3.79 0.01 -0.33
N LEU A 71 -4.04 0.22 0.97
CA LEU A 71 -5.13 -0.40 1.71
C LEU A 71 -6.32 0.55 1.80
N GLN A 72 -7.47 0.09 1.35
CA GLN A 72 -8.69 0.88 1.25
C GLN A 72 -9.79 0.34 2.17
N THR A 73 -10.80 1.16 2.45
CA THR A 73 -11.99 0.78 3.24
C THR A 73 -13.20 0.52 2.36
N LEU A 74 -14.08 -0.39 2.78
CA LEU A 74 -15.39 -0.62 2.16
C LEU A 74 -16.42 0.48 2.46
N ALA A 75 -16.09 1.43 3.35
CA ALA A 75 -17.02 2.47 3.78
C ALA A 75 -17.37 3.48 2.68
N THR A 76 -16.65 3.48 1.55
CA THR A 76 -16.87 4.40 0.43
C THR A 76 -17.59 3.72 -0.72
N THR A 77 -18.31 4.51 -1.53
CA THR A 77 -19.04 4.02 -2.70
C THR A 77 -18.15 3.65 -3.89
N CYS A 78 -16.83 3.88 -3.78
CA CYS A 78 -15.87 3.63 -4.84
C CYS A 78 -14.50 3.30 -4.25
N ASN A 79 -13.84 2.30 -4.85
CA ASN A 79 -12.43 1.98 -4.63
C ASN A 79 -11.60 2.79 -5.64
N LEU A 80 -10.49 3.34 -5.20
CA LEU A 80 -9.54 4.04 -6.06
C LEU A 80 -8.62 3.06 -6.78
N SER A 81 -8.23 3.43 -7.99
CA SER A 81 -7.19 2.73 -8.73
C SER A 81 -5.81 2.94 -8.09
N ALA A 82 -4.85 2.08 -8.43
CA ALA A 82 -3.46 2.23 -8.02
C ALA A 82 -2.85 3.59 -8.43
N TRP A 83 -3.28 4.13 -9.58
CA TRP A 83 -2.86 5.45 -10.06
C TRP A 83 -3.33 6.57 -9.13
N GLU A 84 -4.63 6.60 -8.84
CA GLU A 84 -5.22 7.58 -7.93
C GLU A 84 -4.63 7.46 -6.52
N CYS A 85 -4.49 6.23 -6.00
CA CYS A 85 -3.82 6.00 -4.73
C CYS A 85 -2.37 6.49 -4.71
N SER A 86 -1.67 6.55 -5.84
CA SER A 86 -0.31 7.08 -5.94
C SER A 86 -0.23 8.59 -6.16
N GLY A 87 -1.38 9.27 -6.25
CA GLY A 87 -1.48 10.72 -6.48
C GLY A 87 -1.64 11.12 -7.94
N TYR A 88 -1.83 10.16 -8.86
CA TYR A 88 -2.13 10.46 -10.26
C TYR A 88 -3.64 10.52 -10.48
N PHE A 89 -4.14 11.72 -10.78
CA PHE A 89 -5.56 11.98 -10.98
C PHE A 89 -5.86 12.40 -12.41
N LEU A 90 -6.93 11.85 -12.97
CA LEU A 90 -7.42 12.19 -14.30
C LEU A 90 -8.73 12.96 -14.18
N PHE A 91 -8.77 14.17 -14.75
CA PHE A 91 -9.96 15.00 -14.81
C PHE A 91 -10.56 14.99 -16.20
N ARG A 92 -11.88 15.11 -16.32
CA ARG A 92 -12.57 15.04 -17.60
C ARG A 92 -12.51 16.35 -18.37
N SER A 93 -12.24 17.45 -17.69
CA SER A 93 -12.12 18.77 -18.29
C SER A 93 -11.10 19.63 -17.58
N ARG A 94 -10.65 20.68 -18.27
CA ARG A 94 -9.78 21.70 -17.68
C ARG A 94 -10.44 22.41 -16.49
N SER A 95 -11.75 22.66 -16.58
CA SER A 95 -12.49 23.33 -15.50
C SER A 95 -12.55 22.50 -14.22
N GLU A 96 -12.68 21.18 -14.32
CA GLU A 96 -12.64 20.29 -13.14
C GLU A 96 -11.26 20.34 -12.48
N PHE A 97 -10.20 20.26 -13.30
CA PHE A 97 -8.82 20.36 -12.82
C PHE A 97 -8.56 21.69 -12.10
N ASP A 98 -8.98 22.82 -12.69
CA ASP A 98 -8.72 24.15 -12.12
C ASP A 98 -9.52 24.42 -10.83
N GLN A 99 -10.61 23.70 -10.57
CA GLN A 99 -11.44 23.86 -9.37
C GLN A 99 -11.00 22.99 -8.18
N VAL A 100 -10.26 21.91 -8.46
CA VAL A 100 -9.80 20.99 -7.42
C VAL A 100 -8.61 21.57 -6.66
N THR A 101 -8.65 21.42 -5.34
CA THR A 101 -7.57 21.83 -4.45
C THR A 101 -6.84 20.61 -3.89
N GLU A 102 -5.58 20.79 -3.48
CA GLU A 102 -4.81 19.74 -2.82
C GLU A 102 -5.53 19.20 -1.57
N ASP A 103 -6.11 20.09 -0.76
CA ASP A 103 -6.88 19.71 0.43
C ASP A 103 -8.09 18.83 0.10
N ALA A 104 -8.79 19.12 -1.01
CA ALA A 104 -9.90 18.30 -1.46
C ALA A 104 -9.41 16.90 -1.86
N MET A 105 -8.29 16.80 -2.59
CA MET A 105 -7.72 15.51 -2.99
C MET A 105 -7.19 14.72 -1.80
N ARG A 106 -6.54 15.39 -0.84
CA ARG A 106 -6.08 14.77 0.41
C ARG A 106 -7.25 14.20 1.21
N LYS A 107 -8.35 14.94 1.34
CA LYS A 107 -9.58 14.46 1.99
C LYS A 107 -10.18 13.28 1.25
N HIS A 108 -10.22 13.33 -0.08
CA HIS A 108 -10.72 12.24 -0.92
C HIS A 108 -9.92 10.95 -0.73
N LEU A 109 -8.59 11.04 -0.78
CA LEU A 109 -7.69 9.90 -0.52
C LEU A 109 -7.84 9.37 0.92
N SER A 110 -7.93 10.26 1.91
CA SER A 110 -8.06 9.86 3.32
C SER A 110 -9.37 9.15 3.60
N ALA A 111 -10.46 9.55 2.92
CA ALA A 111 -11.79 8.96 3.11
C ALA A 111 -11.86 7.50 2.64
N VAL A 112 -11.04 7.11 1.66
CA VAL A 112 -10.99 5.73 1.16
C VAL A 112 -9.95 4.88 1.89
N SER A 113 -9.13 5.44 2.76
CA SER A 113 -8.06 4.71 3.45
C SER A 113 -8.65 3.74 4.48
N LEU A 114 -7.98 2.59 4.68
CA LEU A 114 -8.28 1.68 5.77
C LEU A 114 -8.17 2.39 7.14
N ASP A 115 -8.92 1.93 8.15
CA ASP A 115 -8.83 2.45 9.52
C ASP A 115 -7.52 2.01 10.23
N ASP A 116 -7.24 2.57 11.41
CA ASP A 116 -5.96 2.35 12.10
C ASP A 116 -5.83 0.92 12.61
N GLU A 117 -6.91 0.33 13.12
CA GLU A 117 -6.92 -1.03 13.67
C GLU A 117 -6.70 -2.08 12.58
N GLY A 118 -7.41 -1.94 11.46
CA GLY A 118 -7.23 -2.76 10.27
C GLY A 118 -5.80 -2.64 9.74
N PHE A 119 -5.24 -1.42 9.70
CA PHE A 119 -3.87 -1.25 9.24
C PHE A 119 -2.85 -1.90 10.16
N GLN A 120 -2.98 -1.75 11.49
CA GLN A 120 -2.10 -2.44 12.44
C GLN A 120 -2.18 -3.96 12.28
N THR A 121 -3.37 -4.51 12.02
CA THR A 121 -3.55 -5.94 11.77
C THR A 121 -2.77 -6.40 10.53
N VAL A 122 -2.85 -5.66 9.42
CA VAL A 122 -2.10 -5.97 8.20
C VAL A 122 -0.58 -5.84 8.42
N LYS A 123 -0.14 -4.81 9.16
CA LYS A 123 1.28 -4.65 9.53
C LYS A 123 1.81 -5.87 10.29
N GLN A 124 1.08 -6.32 11.30
CA GLN A 124 1.45 -7.50 12.10
C GLN A 124 1.47 -8.78 11.26
N LEU A 125 0.51 -8.93 10.34
CA LEU A 125 0.48 -10.06 9.41
C LEU A 125 1.74 -10.09 8.54
N CYS A 126 2.08 -8.99 7.86
CA CYS A 126 3.27 -8.92 7.02
C CYS A 126 4.54 -9.23 7.82
N PHE A 127 4.67 -8.65 9.03
CA PHE A 127 5.81 -8.93 9.91
C PHE A 127 5.90 -10.41 10.29
N SER A 128 4.78 -11.03 10.68
CA SER A 128 4.72 -12.44 11.08
C SER A 128 5.11 -13.37 9.92
N ILE A 129 4.60 -13.14 8.70
CA ILE A 129 4.93 -13.97 7.54
C ILE A 129 6.41 -13.82 7.20
N ALA A 130 6.90 -12.58 7.12
CA ALA A 130 8.29 -12.30 6.79
C ALA A 130 9.26 -12.91 7.82
N SER A 131 8.96 -12.81 9.11
CA SER A 131 9.79 -13.40 10.16
C SER A 131 9.89 -14.92 10.02
N LYS A 132 8.76 -15.61 9.77
CA LYS A 132 8.74 -17.08 9.58
C LYS A 132 9.54 -17.54 8.36
N LEU A 133 9.61 -16.72 7.31
CA LEU A 133 10.33 -17.05 6.07
C LEU A 133 11.84 -16.76 6.17
N ALA A 134 12.26 -15.99 7.17
CA ALA A 134 13.67 -15.66 7.41
C ALA A 134 14.38 -16.62 8.37
N ASP A 135 13.61 -17.40 9.14
CA ASP A 135 14.08 -18.51 10.00
C ASP A 135 14.50 -19.75 9.19
#